data_AF-A0A919ZT60-F1
#
_entry.id   AF-A0A919ZT60-F1
#
_cell.length_a   1.000
_cell.length_b   1.000
_cell.length_c   1.000
_cell.angle_alpha   90.00
_cell.angle_beta   90.00
_cell.angle_gamma   90.00
#
_symmetry.space_group_name_H-M   'P 1'
#
loop_
_entity.id
_entity.type
_entity.pdbx_description
1 polymer ?
#
loop_
_entity_poly.entity_id
_entity_poly.type
_entity_poly.pdbx_seq_one_letter_code
_entity_poly.pdbx_strand_id
1 'polypeptide(L)'
;MTVQNSKGKRILDLGVGKNNGGNILVNGKNGTNSIKLASSDDGGGNLKCYNLREQETVFLGTNKINGGQVKTYNGLGSETVFIGTGQNDAGLLTINNNLGSARSIVGVDEVGRGKVETTNN
;
A
#
# COMPACT_ATOMS: atom_id res chain seq x y z
N MET A 1 -3.09 20.49 12.32
CA MET A 1 -4.15 20.25 13.33
C MET A 1 -3.88 18.90 13.99
N THR A 2 -3.96 18.83 15.31
CA THR A 2 -3.78 17.59 16.06
C THR A 2 -4.93 17.41 17.05
N VAL A 3 -5.46 16.20 17.14
CA VAL A 3 -6.49 15.81 18.12
C VAL A 3 -5.90 14.78 19.07
N GLN A 4 -6.12 14.95 20.37
CA GLN A 4 -5.66 14.03 21.42
C GLN A 4 -6.85 13.39 22.14
N ASN A 5 -6.68 12.17 22.62
CA ASN A 5 -7.65 11.53 23.51
C ASN A 5 -7.47 11.97 24.97
N SER A 6 -8.34 11.49 25.87
CA SER A 6 -8.31 11.82 27.31
C SER A 6 -7.03 11.37 28.05
N LYS A 7 -6.20 10.53 27.43
CA LYS A 7 -4.90 10.08 27.94
C LYS A 7 -3.72 10.88 27.36
N GLY A 8 -3.99 11.95 26.62
CA GLY A 8 -2.95 12.76 25.95
C GLY A 8 -2.27 12.06 24.77
N LYS A 9 -2.85 10.98 24.23
CA LYS A 9 -2.33 10.34 23.01
C LYS A 9 -2.94 11.01 21.78
N ARG A 10 -2.11 11.37 20.81
CA ARG A 10 -2.55 11.88 19.51
C ARG A 10 -3.32 10.80 18.77
N ILE A 11 -4.55 11.09 18.35
CA ILE A 11 -5.42 10.17 17.60
C ILE A 11 -5.64 10.61 16.15
N LEU A 12 -5.41 11.89 15.84
CA LEU A 12 -5.46 12.44 14.50
C LEU A 12 -4.40 13.53 14.35
N ASP A 13 -3.64 13.49 13.27
CA ASP A 13 -2.75 14.55 12.81
C ASP A 13 -3.06 14.93 11.36
N LEU A 14 -3.26 16.21 11.10
CA LEU A 14 -3.43 16.80 9.76
C LEU A 14 -2.33 17.84 9.56
N GLY A 15 -1.59 17.77 8.46
CA GLY A 15 -0.55 18.75 8.18
C GLY A 15 0.25 18.46 6.93
N VAL A 16 1.43 19.07 6.89
CA VAL A 16 2.41 18.92 5.81
C VAL A 16 3.35 17.76 6.15
N GLY A 17 3.49 16.81 5.24
CA GLY A 17 4.39 15.67 5.33
C GLY A 17 5.83 16.04 4.96
N LYS A 18 6.73 15.04 5.04
CA LYS A 18 8.18 15.20 4.86
C LYS A 18 8.57 15.86 3.52
N ASN A 19 7.77 15.69 2.48
CA ASN A 19 8.06 16.18 1.12
C ASN A 19 7.18 17.35 0.71
N ASN A 20 6.79 18.18 1.69
CA ASN A 20 5.87 19.29 1.52
C ASN A 20 4.47 18.93 0.98
N GLY A 21 4.15 17.62 0.95
CA GLY A 21 2.85 17.09 0.55
C GLY A 21 1.84 17.08 1.69
N GLY A 22 0.56 16.85 1.36
CA GLY A 22 -0.49 16.70 2.37
C GLY A 22 -0.31 15.41 3.17
N ASN A 23 -0.64 15.44 4.46
CA ASN A 23 -0.58 14.28 5.34
C ASN A 23 -1.77 14.27 6.32
N ILE A 24 -2.47 13.13 6.37
CA ILE A 24 -3.49 12.79 7.35
C ILE A 24 -3.09 11.48 8.01
N LEU A 25 -2.97 11.48 9.33
CA LEU A 25 -2.58 10.31 10.11
C LEU A 25 -3.62 10.05 11.20
N VAL A 26 -4.23 8.86 11.16
CA VAL A 26 -5.11 8.34 12.20
C VAL A 26 -4.33 7.33 13.03
N ASN A 27 -4.27 7.56 14.34
CA ASN A 27 -3.57 6.71 15.28
C ASN A 27 -4.56 5.91 16.13
N GLY A 28 -4.14 4.72 16.56
CA GLY A 28 -4.87 3.92 17.54
C GLY A 28 -4.87 4.57 18.93
N LYS A 29 -5.65 4.01 19.85
CA LYS A 29 -5.83 4.52 21.24
C LYS A 29 -4.52 4.73 22.02
N ASN A 30 -3.45 4.02 21.63
CA ASN A 30 -2.13 4.08 22.27
C ASN A 30 -1.19 5.10 21.60
N GLY A 31 -1.61 5.75 20.51
CA GLY A 31 -0.79 6.68 19.73
C GLY A 31 0.04 6.03 18.62
N THR A 32 -0.16 4.73 18.34
CA THR A 32 0.49 4.00 17.24
C THR A 32 -0.24 4.25 15.93
N ASN A 33 0.48 4.25 14.80
CA ASN A 33 -0.12 4.49 13.49
C ASN A 33 -1.16 3.42 13.16
N SER A 34 -2.30 3.82 12.59
CA SER A 34 -3.32 2.89 12.12
C SER A 34 -3.61 3.10 10.63
N ILE A 35 -3.86 4.34 10.21
CA ILE A 35 -4.15 4.70 8.81
C ILE A 35 -3.39 5.99 8.49
N LYS A 36 -2.76 6.03 7.32
CA LYS A 36 -2.09 7.23 6.79
C LYS A 36 -2.59 7.52 5.38
N LEU A 37 -2.98 8.77 5.12
CA LEU A 37 -3.17 9.32 3.78
C LEU A 37 -2.07 10.34 3.52
N ALA A 38 -1.35 10.22 2.43
CA ALA A 38 -0.27 11.14 2.11
C ALA A 38 -0.05 11.31 0.62
N SER A 39 0.43 12.50 0.23
CA SER A 39 1.11 12.65 -1.07
C SER A 39 2.46 11.93 -1.02
N SER A 40 2.78 11.17 -2.07
CA SER A 40 4.08 10.53 -2.27
C SER A 40 5.06 11.47 -2.97
N ASP A 41 6.33 11.11 -2.86
CA ASP A 41 7.49 11.88 -3.33
C ASP A 41 7.52 12.02 -4.86
N ASP A 42 6.86 11.10 -5.56
CA ASP A 42 6.68 11.08 -7.01
C ASP A 42 5.43 11.88 -7.47
N GLY A 43 4.75 12.59 -6.57
CA GLY A 43 3.57 13.38 -6.87
C GLY A 43 2.24 12.61 -6.83
N GLY A 44 2.30 11.30 -6.59
CA GLY A 44 1.12 10.46 -6.37
C GLY A 44 0.45 10.67 -5.01
N GLY A 45 -0.68 9.99 -4.82
CA GLY A 45 -1.35 9.87 -3.51
C GLY A 45 -1.29 8.43 -3.02
N ASN A 46 -1.24 8.24 -1.70
CA ASN A 46 -1.36 6.91 -1.10
C ASN A 46 -2.19 6.90 0.18
N LEU A 47 -2.79 5.75 0.43
CA LEU A 47 -3.39 5.30 1.68
C LEU A 47 -2.61 4.08 2.15
N LYS A 48 -2.20 4.09 3.42
CA LYS A 48 -1.53 2.97 4.09
C LYS A 48 -2.28 2.57 5.35
N CYS A 49 -2.44 1.27 5.57
CA CYS A 49 -2.95 0.72 6.83
C CYS A 49 -1.85 -0.05 7.55
N TYR A 50 -1.86 -0.02 8.88
CA TYR A 50 -0.85 -0.66 9.73
C TYR A 50 -1.49 -1.63 10.73
N ASN A 51 -0.80 -2.73 11.03
CA ASN A 51 -1.19 -3.66 12.10
C ASN A 51 -0.65 -3.23 13.47
N LEU A 52 -0.95 -4.02 14.51
CA LEU A 52 -0.53 -3.75 15.89
C LEU A 52 1.00 -3.81 16.12
N ARG A 53 1.77 -4.34 15.16
CA ARG A 53 3.24 -4.33 15.16
C ARG A 53 3.81 -3.20 14.30
N GLU A 54 2.96 -2.26 13.89
CA GLU A 54 3.28 -1.13 13.02
C GLU A 54 3.83 -1.54 11.64
N GLN A 55 3.54 -2.77 11.22
CA GLN A 55 3.81 -3.23 9.85
C GLN A 55 2.66 -2.82 8.93
N GLU A 56 2.99 -2.38 7.72
CA GLU A 56 2.02 -2.09 6.68
C GLU A 56 1.24 -3.36 6.32
N THR A 57 -0.08 -3.26 6.20
CA THR A 57 -0.95 -4.38 5.79
C THR A 57 -1.69 -4.10 4.48
N VAL A 58 -1.85 -2.82 4.14
CA VAL A 58 -2.47 -2.37 2.89
C VAL A 58 -1.74 -1.14 2.38
N PHE A 59 -1.48 -1.11 1.08
CA PHE A 59 -1.17 0.09 0.32
C PHE A 59 -2.23 0.26 -0.76
N LEU A 60 -2.76 1.47 -0.92
CA LEU A 60 -3.56 1.89 -2.07
C LEU A 60 -2.98 3.20 -2.57
N GLY A 61 -2.70 3.33 -3.86
CA GLY A 61 -2.18 4.59 -4.38
C GLY A 61 -1.62 4.48 -5.78
N THR A 62 -0.79 5.44 -6.13
CA THR A 62 -0.09 5.48 -7.40
C THR A 62 1.22 4.69 -7.33
N ASN A 63 1.57 4.01 -8.43
CA ASN A 63 2.83 3.29 -8.59
C ASN A 63 3.86 4.14 -9.37
N LYS A 64 5.06 3.60 -9.58
CA LYS A 64 6.18 4.32 -10.22
C LYS A 64 5.97 4.65 -11.71
N ILE A 65 5.00 4.04 -12.37
CA ILE A 65 4.65 4.31 -13.77
C ILE A 65 3.39 5.18 -13.88
N ASN A 66 2.99 5.85 -12.78
CA ASN A 66 1.77 6.65 -12.65
C ASN A 66 0.45 5.87 -12.77
N GLY A 67 0.50 4.54 -12.69
CA GLY A 67 -0.67 3.68 -12.64
C GLY A 67 -1.21 3.48 -11.22
N GLY A 68 -2.45 2.99 -11.12
CA GLY A 68 -3.06 2.66 -9.83
C GLY A 68 -2.56 1.31 -9.28
N GLN A 69 -2.45 1.18 -7.96
CA GLN A 69 -2.14 -0.10 -7.32
C GLN A 69 -2.83 -0.26 -5.96
N VAL A 70 -3.14 -1.51 -5.65
CA VAL A 70 -3.51 -2.03 -4.34
C VAL A 70 -2.52 -3.13 -4.00
N LYS A 71 -1.94 -3.08 -2.81
CA LYS A 71 -1.11 -4.15 -2.27
C LYS A 71 -1.63 -4.56 -0.90
N THR A 72 -1.59 -5.86 -0.64
CA THR A 72 -1.78 -6.39 0.72
C THR A 72 -0.49 -7.02 1.21
N TYR A 73 -0.30 -7.01 2.51
CA TYR A 73 0.89 -7.55 3.16
C TYR A 73 0.48 -8.42 4.35
N ASN A 74 1.25 -9.47 4.61
CA ASN A 74 1.06 -10.30 5.78
C ASN A 74 1.51 -9.60 7.07
N GLY A 75 1.32 -10.26 8.22
CA GLY A 75 1.64 -9.70 9.53
C GLY A 75 3.13 -9.38 9.78
N LEU A 76 4.02 -9.83 8.89
CA LEU A 76 5.47 -9.60 8.93
C LEU A 76 5.95 -8.59 7.88
N GLY A 77 5.03 -8.05 7.07
CA GLY A 77 5.35 -7.06 6.03
C GLY A 77 5.71 -7.65 4.66
N SER A 78 5.58 -8.96 4.44
CA SER A 78 5.74 -9.53 3.08
C SER A 78 4.48 -9.30 2.25
N GLU A 79 4.63 -8.80 1.02
CA GLU A 79 3.51 -8.56 0.10
C GLU A 79 2.82 -9.88 -0.25
N THR A 80 1.51 -9.98 -0.03
CA THR A 80 0.70 -11.17 -0.34
C THR A 80 -0.06 -11.04 -1.66
N VAL A 81 -0.47 -9.83 -2.02
CA VAL A 81 -1.17 -9.56 -3.28
C VAL A 81 -0.74 -8.21 -3.83
N PHE A 82 -0.57 -8.13 -5.14
CA PHE A 82 -0.55 -6.90 -5.93
C PHE A 82 -1.72 -6.90 -6.90
N ILE A 83 -2.47 -5.81 -7.00
CA ILE A 83 -3.47 -5.57 -8.03
C ILE A 83 -3.24 -4.16 -8.57
N GLY A 84 -3.04 -3.99 -9.86
CA GLY A 84 -2.86 -2.65 -10.41
C GLY A 84 -2.39 -2.64 -11.84
N THR A 85 -1.76 -1.53 -12.20
CA THR A 85 -1.14 -1.33 -13.50
C THR A 85 0.29 -1.89 -13.49
N GLY A 86 0.56 -2.84 -14.37
CA GLY A 86 1.89 -3.39 -14.66
C GLY A 86 2.55 -2.70 -15.85
N GLN A 87 3.53 -3.37 -16.47
CA GLN A 87 4.22 -2.84 -17.64
C GLN A 87 3.26 -2.59 -18.80
N ASN A 88 3.61 -1.64 -19.68
CA ASN A 88 2.80 -1.21 -20.83
C ASN A 88 1.39 -0.72 -20.43
N ASP A 89 1.25 -0.17 -19.22
CA ASP A 89 -0.01 0.30 -18.64
C ASP A 89 -1.13 -0.76 -18.57
N ALA A 90 -0.76 -2.04 -18.61
CA ALA A 90 -1.70 -3.14 -18.61
C ALA A 90 -2.13 -3.57 -17.19
N GLY A 91 -3.28 -4.21 -17.07
CA GLY A 91 -3.72 -4.81 -15.81
C GLY A 91 -2.81 -5.95 -15.36
N LEU A 92 -2.48 -5.99 -14.07
CA LEU A 92 -1.65 -7.01 -13.44
C LEU A 92 -2.18 -7.34 -12.04
N LEU A 93 -2.35 -8.64 -11.79
CA LEU A 93 -2.63 -9.24 -10.49
C LEU A 93 -1.53 -10.27 -10.20
N THR A 94 -0.91 -10.16 -9.04
CA THR A 94 0.06 -11.14 -8.53
C THR A 94 -0.39 -11.65 -7.17
N ILE A 95 -0.36 -12.97 -6.99
CA ILE A 95 -0.53 -13.64 -5.70
C ILE A 95 0.83 -14.18 -5.25
N ASN A 96 1.26 -13.82 -4.05
CA ASN A 96 2.55 -14.19 -3.49
C ASN A 96 2.40 -15.17 -2.32
N ASN A 97 3.44 -15.96 -2.07
CA ASN A 97 3.53 -16.78 -0.85
C ASN A 97 3.82 -15.90 0.40
N ASN A 98 3.95 -16.54 1.56
CA ASN A 98 4.25 -15.88 2.84
C ASN A 98 5.64 -15.18 2.89
N LEU A 99 6.52 -15.46 1.93
CA LEU A 99 7.84 -14.83 1.79
C LEU A 99 7.86 -13.72 0.74
N GLY A 100 6.73 -13.41 0.09
CA GLY A 100 6.63 -12.40 -0.97
C GLY A 100 7.06 -12.89 -2.35
N SER A 101 7.23 -14.20 -2.55
CA SER A 101 7.54 -14.77 -3.88
C SER A 101 6.27 -15.06 -4.66
N ALA A 102 6.22 -14.67 -5.93
CA ALA A 102 5.07 -14.87 -6.81
C ALA A 102 4.74 -16.35 -7.01
N ARG A 103 3.44 -16.68 -6.87
CA ARG A 103 2.85 -18.01 -7.08
C ARG A 103 1.82 -18.03 -8.18
N SER A 104 1.18 -16.90 -8.45
CA SER A 104 0.26 -16.77 -9.58
C SER A 104 0.29 -15.36 -10.13
N ILE A 105 0.21 -15.24 -11.46
CA ILE A 105 0.18 -13.98 -12.18
C ILE A 105 -1.00 -14.02 -13.14
N VAL A 106 -1.83 -12.98 -13.12
CA VAL A 106 -2.88 -12.74 -14.12
C VAL A 106 -2.65 -11.35 -14.69
N GLY A 107 -2.56 -11.24 -16.02
CA GLY A 107 -2.32 -9.94 -16.64
C GLY A 107 -2.32 -10.02 -18.15
N VAL A 108 -1.51 -9.17 -18.76
CA VAL A 108 -1.35 -9.05 -20.21
C VAL A 108 0.11 -9.27 -20.57
N ASP A 109 0.38 -10.04 -21.62
CA ASP A 109 1.72 -10.26 -22.15
C ASP A 109 2.21 -9.05 -22.99
N GLU A 110 3.44 -9.12 -23.47
CA GLU A 110 4.10 -8.03 -24.22
C GLU A 110 3.40 -7.69 -25.55
N VAL A 111 2.59 -8.60 -26.10
CA VAL A 111 1.86 -8.39 -27.36
C VAL A 111 0.37 -8.11 -27.13
N GLY A 112 -0.04 -7.87 -25.88
CA GLY A 112 -1.41 -7.46 -25.55
C GLY A 112 -2.39 -8.61 -25.30
N ARG A 113 -1.93 -9.86 -25.21
CA ARG A 113 -2.81 -11.02 -24.95
C ARG A 113 -2.95 -11.27 -23.46
N GLY A 114 -4.13 -11.74 -23.05
CA GLY A 114 -4.36 -12.19 -21.68
C GLY A 114 -3.43 -13.35 -21.30
N LYS A 115 -2.91 -13.29 -20.08
CA LYS A 115 -1.92 -14.22 -19.54
C LYS A 115 -2.32 -14.67 -18.13
N VAL A 116 -2.25 -15.97 -17.88
CA VAL A 116 -2.43 -16.58 -16.55
C VAL A 116 -1.29 -17.57 -16.33
N GLU A 117 -0.50 -17.37 -15.28
CA GLU A 117 0.61 -18.24 -14.89
C GLU A 117 0.46 -18.67 -13.42
N THR A 118 0.85 -19.91 -13.13
CA THR A 118 0.98 -20.43 -11.76
C THR A 118 2.32 -21.13 -11.59
N THR A 119 2.90 -21.01 -10.39
CA THR A 119 4.21 -21.59 -10.06
C THR A 119 4.09 -22.46 -8.80
N ASN A 120 4.41 -23.74 -8.93
CA ASN A 120 4.21 -24.75 -7.87
C ASN A 120 5.51 -25.13 -7.10
N ASN A 121 6.61 -24.40 -7.29
CA ASN A 121 7.92 -24.74 -6.71
C ASN A 121 8.01 -24.56 -5.19
#